data_AF-A0A2T3YRF0-F1
#
_entry.id   AF-A0A2T3YRF0-F1
#
_cell.length_a   1.000
_cell.length_b   1.000
_cell.length_c   1.000
_cell.angle_alpha   90.00
_cell.angle_beta   90.00
_cell.angle_gamma   90.00
#
_symmetry.space_group_name_H-M   'P 1'
#
loop_
_entity.id
_entity.type
_entity.pdbx_description
1 polymer ?
#
loop_
_entity_poly.entity_id
_entity_poly.type
_entity_poly.pdbx_seq_one_letter_code
_entity_poly.pdbx_strand_id
1 'polypeptide(L)'
;SYLHQIKELNLDMCACGKEQETVAHFLFRCGKWTSYRQNMLRCMDTRRGNLSLYLGGKSAKWKPNMAAVHATVRFVMATGGRLDN
;
A
#
# COMPACT_ATOMS: atom_id res chain seq x y z
N SER A 1 -13.43 4.84 4.46
CA SER A 1 -12.68 3.61 4.16
C SER A 1 -13.02 3.19 2.73
N TYR A 2 -12.02 2.88 1.88
CA TYR A 2 -12.15 2.80 0.41
C TYR A 2 -13.20 1.77 -0.10
N LEU A 3 -13.57 0.78 0.71
CA LEU A 3 -14.67 -0.17 0.40
C LEU A 3 -16.03 0.22 1.00
N HIS A 4 -16.07 1.14 1.98
CA HIS A 4 -17.31 1.72 2.50
C HIS A 4 -17.98 2.71 1.54
N GLN A 5 -17.28 3.18 0.51
CA GLN A 5 -17.88 4.06 -0.49
C GLN A 5 -18.84 3.33 -1.44
N ILE A 6 -18.84 2.00 -1.43
CA ILE A 6 -19.75 1.14 -2.21
C ILE A 6 -20.93 0.66 -1.31
N LYS A 7 -21.17 1.36 -0.19
CA LYS A 7 -22.07 0.96 0.91
C LYS A 7 -23.45 0.48 0.46
N GLU A 8 -23.75 -0.78 0.78
CA GLU A 8 -25.10 -1.20 1.19
C GLU A 8 -25.20 -1.47 2.71
N LEU A 9 -24.10 -1.43 3.48
CA LEU A 9 -24.16 -1.78 4.92
C LEU A 9 -23.36 -0.82 5.83
N ASN A 10 -24.05 -0.32 6.86
CA ASN A 10 -23.61 0.69 7.82
C ASN A 10 -22.77 0.16 8.99
N LEU A 11 -22.25 -1.07 8.92
CA LEU A 11 -21.35 -1.58 9.93
C LEU A 11 -19.92 -1.49 9.44
N ASP A 12 -19.10 -0.76 10.20
CA ASP A 12 -17.65 -0.77 10.09
C ASP A 12 -17.07 -2.18 10.24
N MET A 13 -17.84 -3.12 10.78
CA MET A 13 -17.46 -4.52 10.93
C MET A 13 -17.44 -5.26 9.58
N CYS A 14 -16.34 -5.94 9.29
CA CYS A 14 -16.26 -6.81 8.12
C CYS A 14 -17.32 -7.92 8.21
N ALA A 15 -17.90 -8.33 7.08
CA ALA A 15 -18.85 -9.44 7.00
C ALA A 15 -18.30 -10.78 7.54
N CYS A 16 -16.98 -10.92 7.73
CA CYS A 16 -16.40 -12.08 8.40
C CYS A 16 -16.55 -12.07 9.93
N GLY A 17 -17.04 -10.97 10.52
CA GLY A 17 -17.36 -10.83 11.95
C GLY A 17 -16.18 -10.68 12.89
N LYS A 18 -14.93 -10.62 12.39
CA LYS A 18 -13.73 -10.62 13.24
C LYS A 18 -13.22 -9.24 13.64
N GLU A 19 -13.21 -8.28 12.72
CA GLU A 19 -12.66 -6.94 12.93
C GLU A 19 -13.35 -5.93 12.00
N GLN A 20 -13.05 -4.65 12.20
CA GLN A 20 -13.42 -3.59 11.26
C GLN A 20 -12.82 -3.83 9.87
N GLU A 21 -13.58 -3.51 8.82
CA GLU A 21 -13.15 -3.62 7.44
C GLU A 21 -12.12 -2.54 7.10
N THR A 22 -10.85 -2.92 7.27
CA THR A 22 -9.68 -2.14 6.87
C THR A 22 -8.96 -2.82 5.71
N VAL A 23 -8.17 -2.06 4.94
CA VAL A 23 -7.34 -2.61 3.86
C VAL A 23 -6.39 -3.68 4.40
N ALA A 24 -5.81 -3.47 5.58
CA ALA A 24 -4.98 -4.46 6.26
C ALA A 24 -5.77 -5.73 6.65
N HIS A 25 -6.99 -5.57 7.17
CA HIS A 25 -7.87 -6.71 7.47
C HIS A 25 -8.17 -7.52 6.19
N PHE A 26 -8.61 -6.85 5.13
CA PHE A 26 -8.87 -7.47 3.83
C PHE A 26 -7.64 -8.22 3.29
N LEU A 27 -6.47 -7.57 3.27
CA LEU A 27 -5.25 -8.11 2.67
C LEU A 27 -4.54 -9.18 3.49
N PHE A 28 -4.74 -9.21 4.82
CA PHE A 28 -3.97 -10.11 5.69
C PHE A 28 -4.84 -11.10 6.47
N ARG A 29 -5.98 -10.67 7.02
CA ARG A 29 -6.69 -11.40 8.09
C ARG A 29 -8.06 -11.94 7.70
N CYS A 30 -8.71 -11.38 6.69
CA CYS A 30 -10.08 -11.73 6.35
C CYS A 30 -10.18 -13.15 5.79
N GLY A 31 -10.85 -14.04 6.53
CA GLY A 31 -11.03 -15.45 6.17
C GLY A 31 -11.83 -15.63 4.87
N LYS A 32 -12.80 -14.74 4.61
CA LYS A 32 -13.67 -14.76 3.42
C LYS A 32 -12.89 -14.67 2.10
N TRP A 33 -11.80 -13.89 2.10
CA TRP A 33 -11.00 -13.60 0.90
C TRP A 33 -9.71 -14.42 0.83
N THR A 34 -9.55 -15.42 1.69
CA THR A 34 -8.33 -16.23 1.76
C THR A 34 -8.00 -16.92 0.44
N SER A 35 -9.01 -17.44 -0.27
CA SER A 35 -8.85 -18.10 -1.58
C SER A 35 -8.27 -17.15 -2.63
N TYR A 36 -8.82 -15.94 -2.74
CA TYR A 36 -8.35 -14.90 -3.67
C TYR A 36 -6.93 -14.42 -3.36
N ARG A 37 -6.50 -14.49 -2.10
CA ARG A 37 -5.17 -14.02 -1.66
C ARG A 37 -4.09 -15.10 -1.65
N GLN A 38 -4.40 -16.36 -1.95
CA GLN A 38 -3.40 -17.45 -1.87
C GLN A 38 -2.13 -17.17 -2.69
N ASN A 39 -2.28 -16.64 -3.91
CA ASN A 39 -1.12 -16.30 -4.76
C ASN A 39 -0.27 -15.18 -4.13
N MET A 40 -0.91 -14.12 -3.61
CA MET A 40 -0.20 -13.04 -2.90
C MET A 40 0.51 -13.56 -1.65
N LEU A 41 -0.15 -14.44 -0.87
CA LEU A 41 0.43 -15.03 0.34
C LEU A 41 1.66 -15.89 0.03
N ARG A 42 1.64 -16.66 -1.06
CA ARG A 42 2.78 -17.48 -1.52
C ARG A 42 3.96 -16.62 -1.98
N CYS A 43 3.70 -15.53 -2.73
CA CYS A 43 4.76 -14.68 -3.25
C CYS A 43 5.44 -13.79 -2.20
N MET A 44 4.78 -13.53 -1.07
CA MET A 44 5.23 -12.54 -0.07
C MET A 44 5.50 -13.16 1.31
N ASP A 45 5.80 -14.47 1.35
CA ASP A 45 5.96 -15.22 2.60
C ASP A 45 7.05 -14.66 3.52
N THR A 46 8.13 -14.10 2.94
CA THR A 46 9.23 -13.46 3.68
C THR A 46 8.90 -12.07 4.24
N ARG A 47 7.77 -11.45 3.83
CA ARG A 47 7.36 -10.10 4.25
C ARG A 47 5.86 -10.02 4.58
N ARG A 48 5.31 -11.06 5.21
CA ARG A 48 3.92 -11.09 5.67
C ARG A 48 3.58 -9.86 6.52
N GLY A 49 2.43 -9.24 6.25
CA GLY A 49 1.91 -8.09 6.99
C GLY A 49 2.44 -6.72 6.58
N ASN A 50 3.36 -6.64 5.60
CA ASN A 50 3.84 -5.35 5.11
C ASN A 50 2.85 -4.74 4.09
N LEU A 51 1.99 -3.83 4.56
CA LEU A 51 0.95 -3.20 3.75
C LEU A 51 1.50 -2.45 2.53
N SER A 52 2.62 -1.74 2.67
CA SER A 52 3.16 -0.98 1.55
C SER A 52 3.63 -1.90 0.42
N LEU A 53 4.25 -3.05 0.72
CA LEU A 53 4.61 -4.03 -0.31
C LEU A 53 3.37 -4.59 -1.03
N TYR A 54 2.33 -4.95 -0.29
CA TYR A 54 1.11 -5.53 -0.86
C TYR A 54 0.35 -4.56 -1.77
N LEU A 55 0.50 -3.26 -1.54
CA LEU A 55 -0.12 -2.19 -2.33
C LEU A 55 0.80 -1.67 -3.46
N GLY A 56 1.86 -2.39 -3.81
CA GLY A 56 2.76 -1.98 -4.89
C GLY A 56 3.71 -0.83 -4.50
N GLY A 57 3.90 -0.61 -3.20
CA GLY A 57 4.94 0.26 -2.68
C GLY A 57 6.32 -0.19 -3.14
N LYS A 58 7.29 0.73 -2.97
CA LYS A 58 8.65 0.63 -3.53
C LYS A 58 9.21 -0.78 -3.41
N SER A 59 9.25 -1.50 -4.53
CA SER A 59 9.82 -2.84 -4.59
C SER A 59 11.34 -2.76 -4.43
N ALA A 60 11.96 -3.81 -3.90
CA ALA A 60 13.42 -3.87 -3.77
C ALA A 60 14.15 -3.76 -5.13
N LYS A 61 13.43 -4.02 -6.24
CA LYS A 61 13.95 -3.95 -7.61
C LYS A 61 13.78 -2.56 -8.25
N TRP A 62 13.06 -1.65 -7.60
CA TRP A 62 12.88 -0.31 -8.12
C TRP A 62 14.21 0.45 -8.09
N LYS A 63 14.57 1.05 -9.22
CA LYS A 63 15.72 1.94 -9.34
C LYS A 63 15.22 3.35 -9.70
N PRO A 64 15.67 4.40 -9.00
CA PRO A 64 15.32 5.76 -9.36
C PRO A 64 15.92 6.12 -10.72
N ASN A 65 15.21 6.98 -11.47
CA ASN A 65 15.81 7.64 -12.63
C ASN A 65 16.73 8.76 -12.13
N MET A 66 18.03 8.48 -12.07
CA MET A 66 19.01 9.43 -11.56
C MET A 66 19.11 10.71 -12.42
N ALA A 67 18.82 10.63 -13.72
CA ALA A 67 18.79 11.83 -14.57
C ALA A 67 17.66 12.78 -14.15
N ALA A 68 16.47 12.25 -13.89
CA ALA A 68 15.35 13.03 -13.36
C ALA A 68 15.67 13.61 -11.97
N VAL A 69 16.26 12.82 -11.07
CA VAL A 69 16.68 13.29 -9.74
C VAL A 69 17.66 14.46 -9.85
N HIS A 70 18.70 14.33 -10.68
CA HIS A 70 19.68 15.39 -10.88
C HIS A 70 19.06 16.65 -11.50
N ALA A 71 18.14 16.49 -12.46
CA ALA A 71 17.42 17.62 -13.06
C ALA A 71 16.58 18.37 -12.01
N THR A 72 15.85 17.64 -11.16
CA THR A 72 15.06 18.23 -10.06
C THR A 72 15.95 18.94 -9.05
N VAL A 73 17.08 18.35 -8.65
CA VAL A 73 18.04 19.00 -7.73
C VAL A 73 18.56 20.30 -8.31
N ARG A 74 18.98 20.30 -9.58
CA ARG A 74 19.44 21.52 -10.28
C ARG A 74 18.34 22.57 -10.37
N PHE A 75 17.11 22.16 -10.68
CA PHE A 75 15.96 23.04 -10.74
C PHE A 75 15.68 23.71 -9.40
N VAL A 76 15.66 22.94 -8.30
CA VAL A 76 15.44 23.45 -6.93
C VAL A 76 16.53 24.44 -6.53
N MET A 77 17.81 24.11 -6.81
CA MET A 77 18.93 25.04 -6.58
C MET A 77 18.79 26.34 -7.37
N ALA A 78 18.36 26.25 -8.64
CA ALA A 78 18.22 27.41 -9.52
C ALA A 78 17.01 28.29 -9.19
N THR A 79 15.94 27.70 -8.66
CA THR A 79 14.69 28.41 -8.31
C THR A 79 14.62 28.83 -6.84
N GLY A 80 15.69 28.64 -6.08
CA GLY A 80 15.79 29.11 -4.69
C GLY A 80 14.94 28.32 -3.70
N GLY A 81 14.60 27.05 -4.01
CA GLY A 81 13.82 26.20 -3.11
C GLY A 81 14.64 25.74 -1.92
N ARG A 82 14.34 26.29 -0.74
CA ARG A 82 14.95 25.89 0.54
C ARG A 82 14.69 24.41 0.81
N LEU A 83 15.75 23.61 0.78
CA LEU A 83 15.82 22.33 1.49
C LEU A 83 16.26 22.66 2.93
N ASP A 84 15.31 23.09 3.76
CA ASP A 84 15.57 23.14 5.20
C ASP A 84 15.37 21.72 5.75
N ASN A 85 16.42 21.19 6.37
CA ASN A 85 16.48 19.87 7.02
C ASN A 85 16.12 19.98 8.51
#